data_AF-A0A7C8NHL4-F1
#
_entry.id   AF-A0A7C8NHL4-F1
#
_cell.length_a   1.000
_cell.length_b   1.000
_cell.length_c   1.000
_cell.angle_alpha   90.00
_cell.angle_beta   90.00
_cell.angle_gamma   90.00
#
_symmetry.space_group_name_H-M   'P 1'
#
loop_
_entity.id
_entity.type
_entity.pdbx_description
1 polymer ?
#
loop_
_entity_poly.entity_id
_entity_poly.type
_entity_poly.pdbx_seq_one_letter_code
_entity_poly.pdbx_strand_id
1 'polypeptide(L)'
;MVQSKALIFSSVPDGFPVPGKDLVVQSSEVDISKAPQGGVILKVLFVSIDPYMRGRMRDASITSYSPAYPIGQPIEGGGIAKIIESGNETFKKGDIVSGLITHSEYAVYSAERTAASNLKVLNNPYNFPLQRFTGVLGMPGLTAYASLYDIGELHKNEKETIFVSAASGAVGSLVGQLAKREGLRVVGSAGSDEKVNYLIEKLGFDAAFNYKKESPKEALAKYIPEGLDIFYDNVGGGEISNFHSTR
;
A
#
# COMPACT_ATOMS: atom_id res chain seq x y z
N MET A 1 27.86 6.26 -16.83
CA MET A 1 27.50 5.05 -16.06
C MET A 1 27.57 5.35 -14.57
N VAL A 2 26.63 4.82 -13.79
CA VAL A 2 26.68 4.76 -12.32
C VAL A 2 26.30 3.36 -11.87
N GLN A 3 26.87 2.90 -10.75
CA GLN A 3 26.41 1.68 -10.10
C GLN A 3 25.03 1.91 -9.47
N SER A 4 24.11 0.98 -9.70
CA SER A 4 22.75 1.04 -9.17
C SER A 4 22.31 -0.34 -8.69
N LYS A 5 21.78 -0.42 -7.47
CA LYS A 5 21.13 -1.62 -6.97
C LYS A 5 19.67 -1.69 -7.40
N ALA A 6 19.18 -2.90 -7.59
CA ALA A 6 17.77 -3.19 -7.85
C ALA A 6 17.34 -4.49 -7.14
N LEU A 7 16.08 -4.54 -6.72
CA LEU A 7 15.45 -5.74 -6.17
C LEU A 7 14.80 -6.53 -7.31
N ILE A 8 15.46 -7.61 -7.73
CA ILE A 8 15.10 -8.43 -8.88
C ILE A 8 14.12 -9.53 -8.47
N PHE A 9 13.08 -9.73 -9.27
CA PHE A 9 12.21 -10.90 -9.20
C PHE A 9 12.88 -12.09 -9.90
N SER A 10 13.45 -13.01 -9.14
CA SER A 10 14.29 -14.10 -9.66
C SER A 10 13.53 -15.38 -9.93
N SER A 11 12.47 -15.66 -9.18
CA SER A 11 11.62 -16.84 -9.39
C SER A 11 10.23 -16.63 -8.79
N VAL A 12 9.24 -17.37 -9.33
CA VAL A 12 7.91 -17.42 -8.72
C VAL A 12 8.00 -18.19 -7.39
N PRO A 13 7.60 -17.59 -6.26
CA PRO A 13 7.67 -18.24 -4.96
C PRO A 13 6.58 -19.30 -4.80
N ASP A 14 6.94 -20.41 -4.17
CA ASP A 14 5.97 -21.38 -3.64
C ASP A 14 5.56 -20.94 -2.22
N GLY A 15 4.34 -20.42 -2.09
CA GLY A 15 3.87 -19.80 -0.85
C GLY A 15 4.44 -18.38 -0.62
N PHE A 16 5.17 -18.18 0.47
CA PHE A 16 5.76 -16.87 0.81
C PHE A 16 7.06 -16.63 0.04
N PRO A 17 7.35 -15.39 -0.39
CA PRO A 17 8.60 -15.06 -1.06
C PRO A 17 9.80 -15.21 -0.12
N VAL A 18 10.88 -15.82 -0.60
CA VAL A 18 12.11 -16.05 0.16
C VAL A 18 13.18 -15.03 -0.27
N PRO A 19 13.66 -14.16 0.63
CA PRO A 19 14.77 -13.24 0.35
C PRO A 19 16.04 -13.99 -0.06
N GLY A 20 16.72 -13.51 -1.10
CA GLY A 20 17.93 -14.13 -1.64
C GLY A 20 17.67 -15.29 -2.61
N LYS A 21 16.42 -15.75 -2.76
CA LYS A 21 16.00 -16.75 -3.74
C LYS A 21 15.01 -16.16 -4.75
N ASP A 22 13.81 -15.80 -4.30
CA ASP A 22 12.74 -15.30 -5.18
C ASP A 22 12.89 -13.80 -5.44
N LEU A 23 13.49 -13.09 -4.49
CA LEU A 23 13.84 -11.68 -4.58
C LEU A 23 15.31 -11.48 -4.25
N VAL A 24 16.10 -10.96 -5.19
CA VAL A 24 17.55 -10.83 -5.08
C VAL A 24 17.97 -9.39 -5.34
N VAL A 25 18.81 -8.82 -4.46
CA VAL A 25 19.41 -7.52 -4.72
C VAL A 25 20.58 -7.72 -5.68
N GLN A 26 20.53 -7.07 -6.84
CA GLN A 26 21.60 -7.08 -7.83
C GLN A 26 22.11 -5.66 -8.09
N SER A 27 23.40 -5.53 -8.39
CA SER A 27 24.01 -4.27 -8.80
C SER A 27 24.33 -4.32 -10.29
N SER A 28 24.02 -3.25 -11.02
CA SER A 28 24.35 -3.09 -12.43
C SER A 28 24.76 -1.67 -12.73
N GLU A 29 25.45 -1.47 -13.86
CA GLU A 29 25.73 -0.14 -14.37
C GLU A 29 24.53 0.41 -15.14
N VAL A 30 24.16 1.65 -14.82
CA VAL A 30 23.07 2.38 -15.47
C VAL A 30 23.63 3.63 -16.14
N ASP A 31 23.30 3.86 -17.41
CA ASP A 31 23.58 5.13 -18.06
C ASP A 31 22.55 6.17 -17.67
N ILE A 32 23.00 7.19 -16.93
CA ILE A 32 22.16 8.32 -16.49
C ILE A 32 22.49 9.62 -17.23
N SER A 33 23.33 9.56 -18.27
CA SER A 33 23.84 10.75 -18.95
C SER A 33 22.82 11.38 -19.90
N LYS A 34 21.97 10.58 -20.53
CA LYS A 34 20.97 11.02 -21.50
C LYS A 34 19.72 10.18 -21.40
N ALA A 35 18.57 10.82 -21.20
CA ALA A 35 17.29 10.13 -21.19
C ALA A 35 16.91 9.67 -22.62
N PRO A 36 16.24 8.52 -22.76
CA PRO A 36 15.62 8.12 -24.03
C PRO A 36 14.65 9.18 -24.54
N GLN A 37 14.49 9.30 -25.86
CA GLN A 37 13.47 10.17 -26.45
C GLN A 37 12.08 9.77 -25.94
N GLY A 38 11.29 10.74 -25.47
CA GLY A 38 9.99 10.52 -24.84
C GLY A 38 10.05 9.87 -23.45
N GLY A 39 11.23 9.47 -22.98
CA GLY A 39 11.47 8.78 -21.73
C GLY A 39 12.04 9.68 -20.63
N VAL A 40 12.31 9.08 -19.47
CA VAL A 40 12.88 9.76 -18.29
C VAL A 40 13.92 8.89 -17.60
N ILE A 41 14.86 9.54 -16.89
CA ILE A 41 15.73 8.88 -15.94
C ILE A 41 15.33 9.32 -14.54
N LEU A 42 15.09 8.35 -13.67
CA LEU A 42 14.63 8.52 -12.31
C LEU A 42 15.76 8.19 -11.34
N LYS A 43 15.90 9.01 -10.29
CA LYS A 43 16.52 8.62 -9.02
C LYS A 43 15.41 8.32 -8.04
N VAL A 44 15.30 7.07 -7.62
CA VAL A 44 14.24 6.63 -6.70
C VAL A 44 14.56 7.13 -5.31
N LEU A 45 13.56 7.70 -4.63
CA LEU A 45 13.68 8.25 -3.28
C LEU A 45 13.01 7.35 -2.26
N PHE A 46 11.81 6.87 -2.58
CA PHE A 46 11.01 6.00 -1.72
C PHE A 46 10.25 4.98 -2.55
N VAL A 47 10.10 3.78 -2.01
CA VAL A 47 9.23 2.73 -2.55
C VAL A 47 8.26 2.27 -1.47
N SER A 48 7.03 1.96 -1.87
CA SER A 48 6.01 1.38 -1.02
C SER A 48 6.10 -0.15 -1.07
N ILE A 49 5.82 -0.79 0.07
CA ILE A 49 5.70 -2.24 0.16
C ILE A 49 4.25 -2.54 0.49
N ASP A 50 3.49 -2.93 -0.53
CA ASP A 50 2.05 -3.10 -0.44
C ASP A 50 1.66 -4.59 -0.59
N PRO A 51 0.64 -5.08 0.14
CA PRO A 51 0.24 -6.49 0.07
C PRO A 51 -0.07 -7.00 -1.34
N TYR A 52 -0.64 -6.15 -2.21
CA TYR A 52 -0.99 -6.53 -3.59
C TYR A 52 0.22 -6.99 -4.41
N MET A 53 1.43 -6.54 -4.06
CA MET A 53 2.66 -6.91 -4.76
C MET A 53 2.89 -8.42 -4.73
N ARG A 54 2.44 -9.13 -3.67
CA ARG A 54 2.51 -10.59 -3.62
C ARG A 54 1.67 -11.23 -4.73
N GLY A 55 0.50 -10.67 -5.05
CA GLY A 55 -0.33 -11.15 -6.15
C GLY A 55 0.33 -10.99 -7.53
N ARG A 56 1.36 -10.15 -7.64
CA ARG A 56 2.17 -9.98 -8.85
C ARG A 56 3.33 -10.96 -8.96
N MET A 57 3.70 -11.64 -7.86
CA MET A 57 4.70 -12.71 -7.83
C MET A 57 4.04 -14.06 -8.16
N ARG A 58 3.68 -14.23 -9.42
CA ARG A 58 2.98 -15.42 -9.93
C ARG A 58 3.41 -15.71 -11.37
N ASP A 59 3.01 -16.86 -11.88
CA ASP A 59 3.17 -17.17 -13.30
C ASP A 59 2.38 -16.17 -14.18
N ALA A 60 3.01 -15.70 -15.26
CA ALA A 60 2.43 -14.68 -16.15
C ALA A 60 1.18 -15.17 -16.91
N SER A 61 0.99 -16.49 -17.04
CA SER A 61 -0.22 -17.08 -17.63
C SER A 61 -1.47 -16.91 -16.75
N ILE A 62 -1.31 -16.61 -15.46
CA ILE A 62 -2.42 -16.39 -14.54
C ILE A 62 -2.89 -14.93 -14.67
N THR A 63 -4.05 -14.74 -15.31
CA THR A 63 -4.67 -13.43 -15.48
C THR A 63 -5.08 -12.82 -14.14
N SER A 64 -4.84 -11.52 -13.99
CA SER A 64 -5.28 -10.71 -12.84
C SER A 64 -5.43 -9.24 -13.29
N TYR A 65 -5.99 -8.38 -12.43
CA TYR A 65 -6.13 -6.95 -12.70
C TYR A 65 -4.79 -6.22 -12.85
N SER A 66 -3.69 -6.83 -12.37
CA SER A 66 -2.32 -6.34 -12.56
C SER A 66 -1.43 -7.42 -13.19
N PRO A 67 -0.58 -7.07 -14.17
CA PRO A 67 0.40 -8.00 -14.75
C PRO A 67 1.34 -8.59 -13.69
N ALA A 68 1.76 -9.83 -13.90
CA ALA A 68 2.81 -10.45 -13.11
C ALA A 68 4.16 -9.73 -13.31
N TYR A 69 5.06 -9.84 -12.34
CA TYR A 69 6.42 -9.34 -12.52
C TYR A 69 7.17 -10.22 -13.53
N PRO A 70 7.90 -9.63 -14.49
CA PRO A 70 8.77 -10.41 -15.36
C PRO A 70 9.95 -10.99 -14.56
N ILE A 71 10.24 -12.27 -14.77
CA ILE A 71 11.41 -12.93 -14.16
C ILE A 71 12.70 -12.28 -14.68
N GLY A 72 13.66 -12.07 -13.77
CA GLY A 72 14.93 -11.42 -14.05
C GLY A 72 14.86 -9.90 -14.13
N GLN A 73 13.68 -9.30 -13.93
CA GLN A 73 13.51 -7.85 -13.91
C GLN A 73 13.34 -7.32 -12.49
N PRO A 74 13.71 -6.05 -12.25
CA PRO A 74 13.35 -5.38 -11.01
C PRO A 74 11.83 -5.40 -10.75
N ILE A 75 11.43 -5.63 -9.49
CA ILE A 75 10.03 -5.43 -9.10
C ILE A 75 9.66 -3.94 -9.12
N GLU A 76 8.38 -3.65 -9.09
CA GLU A 76 7.84 -2.29 -9.10
C GLU A 76 6.60 -2.18 -8.21
N GLY A 77 6.40 -1.00 -7.65
CA GLY A 77 5.32 -0.69 -6.73
C GLY A 77 5.03 0.81 -6.70
N GLY A 78 4.12 1.24 -5.83
CA GLY A 78 3.91 2.67 -5.62
C GLY A 78 5.20 3.29 -5.09
N GLY A 79 5.64 4.42 -5.65
CA GLY A 79 6.89 5.03 -5.22
C GLY A 79 6.99 6.52 -5.54
N ILE A 80 8.08 7.11 -5.06
CA ILE A 80 8.46 8.51 -5.30
C ILE A 80 9.87 8.55 -5.84
N ALA A 81 10.05 9.28 -6.93
CA ALA A 81 11.35 9.49 -7.55
C ALA A 81 11.56 10.95 -7.94
N LYS A 82 12.82 11.32 -8.12
CA LYS A 82 13.22 12.57 -8.75
C LYS A 82 13.61 12.29 -10.19
N ILE A 83 13.11 13.09 -11.14
CA ILE A 83 13.58 13.06 -12.52
C ILE A 83 14.96 13.73 -12.56
N ILE A 84 15.98 12.97 -12.93
CA ILE A 84 17.36 13.47 -13.04
C ILE A 84 17.76 13.80 -14.47
N GLU A 85 17.04 13.26 -15.46
CA GLU A 85 17.15 13.63 -16.86
C GLU A 85 15.83 13.32 -17.58
N SER A 86 15.45 14.12 -18.59
CA SER A 86 14.18 13.95 -19.28
C SER A 86 14.32 14.16 -20.79
N GLY A 87 13.80 13.19 -21.56
CA GLY A 87 13.52 13.34 -22.99
C GLY A 87 12.02 13.48 -23.27
N ASN A 88 11.21 13.71 -22.24
CA ASN A 88 9.75 13.80 -22.29
C ASN A 88 9.28 15.26 -22.15
N GLU A 89 8.22 15.64 -22.85
CA GLU A 89 7.71 17.04 -22.85
C GLU A 89 6.94 17.41 -21.57
N THR A 90 6.30 16.44 -20.93
CA THR A 90 5.49 16.64 -19.71
C THR A 90 6.36 16.74 -18.47
N PHE A 91 7.45 15.98 -18.43
CA PHE A 91 8.29 15.79 -17.25
C PHE A 91 9.60 16.53 -17.38
N LYS A 92 10.02 17.25 -16.32
CA LYS A 92 11.24 18.06 -16.33
C LYS A 92 12.26 17.55 -15.34
N LYS A 93 13.53 17.77 -15.66
CA LYS A 93 14.64 17.54 -14.73
C LYS A 93 14.41 18.33 -13.45
N GLY A 94 14.48 17.65 -12.31
CA GLY A 94 14.24 18.23 -11.00
C GLY A 94 12.87 17.87 -10.41
N ASP A 95 11.89 17.53 -11.25
CA ASP A 95 10.54 17.18 -10.79
C ASP A 95 10.57 15.99 -9.83
N ILE A 96 9.77 16.09 -8.77
CA ILE A 96 9.45 14.96 -7.91
C ILE A 96 8.17 14.34 -8.44
N VAL A 97 8.20 13.04 -8.72
CA VAL A 97 7.08 12.30 -9.28
C VAL A 97 6.68 11.14 -8.39
N SER A 98 5.38 10.82 -8.41
CA SER A 98 4.82 9.58 -7.87
C SER A 98 4.26 8.73 -8.99
N GLY A 99 4.30 7.40 -8.83
CA GLY A 99 3.67 6.47 -9.76
C GLY A 99 4.09 5.03 -9.49
N LEU A 100 3.99 4.19 -10.51
CA LEU A 100 4.53 2.83 -10.46
C LEU A 100 6.03 2.90 -10.76
N ILE A 101 6.83 2.73 -9.72
CA ILE A 101 8.28 2.93 -9.76
C ILE A 101 8.98 1.61 -9.48
N THR A 102 10.05 1.38 -10.24
CA THR A 102 10.95 0.25 -10.06
C THR A 102 11.66 0.32 -8.72
N HIS A 103 11.82 -0.82 -8.04
CA HIS A 103 12.57 -0.91 -6.79
C HIS A 103 14.07 -1.01 -7.08
N SER A 104 14.63 0.12 -7.52
CA SER A 104 16.06 0.32 -7.79
C SER A 104 16.51 1.70 -7.32
N GLU A 105 17.82 1.97 -7.28
CA GLU A 105 18.33 3.32 -6.96
C GLU A 105 18.13 4.31 -8.11
N TYR A 106 18.38 3.84 -9.33
CA TYR A 106 18.13 4.55 -10.58
C TYR A 106 17.30 3.70 -11.53
N ALA A 107 16.48 4.33 -12.35
CA ALA A 107 15.69 3.68 -13.39
C ALA A 107 15.69 4.52 -14.67
N VAL A 108 15.89 3.87 -15.81
CA VAL A 108 15.82 4.50 -17.14
C VAL A 108 14.56 3.98 -17.81
N TYR A 109 13.60 4.87 -18.03
CA TYR A 109 12.32 4.52 -18.66
C TYR A 109 12.32 4.99 -20.11
N SER A 110 11.91 4.10 -21.02
CA SER A 110 11.56 4.45 -22.39
C SER A 110 10.29 5.31 -22.44
N ALA A 111 9.89 5.78 -23.62
CA ALA A 111 8.63 6.49 -23.80
C ALA A 111 7.42 5.62 -23.40
N GLU A 112 7.38 4.37 -23.85
CA GLU A 112 6.30 3.41 -23.58
C GLU A 112 6.23 3.12 -22.08
N ARG A 113 7.40 2.91 -21.46
CA ARG A 113 7.46 2.65 -20.02
C ARG A 113 7.03 3.86 -19.21
N THR A 114 7.43 5.07 -19.61
CA THR A 114 7.03 6.32 -18.97
C THR A 114 5.51 6.48 -19.00
N ALA A 115 4.87 6.22 -20.15
CA ALA A 115 3.42 6.24 -20.31
C ALA A 115 2.72 5.18 -19.44
N ALA A 116 3.25 3.96 -19.38
CA ALA A 116 2.67 2.88 -18.59
C ALA A 116 2.85 3.03 -17.06
N SER A 117 3.78 3.88 -16.61
CA SER A 117 4.13 4.00 -15.18
C SER A 117 3.18 4.92 -14.40
N ASN A 118 2.20 5.55 -15.07
CA ASN A 118 1.27 6.51 -14.46
C ASN A 118 1.97 7.58 -13.60
N LEU A 119 3.13 8.06 -14.07
CA LEU A 119 3.89 9.09 -13.37
C LEU A 119 3.07 10.38 -13.30
N LYS A 120 3.10 11.03 -12.14
CA LYS A 120 2.50 12.34 -11.90
C LYS A 120 3.48 13.20 -11.13
N VAL A 121 3.65 14.45 -11.55
CA VAL A 121 4.39 15.43 -10.75
C VAL A 121 3.67 15.60 -9.42
N LEU A 122 4.42 15.46 -8.33
CA LEU A 122 3.89 15.47 -6.98
C LEU A 122 3.49 16.89 -6.59
N ASN A 123 2.21 17.09 -6.30
CA ASN A 123 1.72 18.35 -5.74
C ASN A 123 1.89 18.34 -4.21
N ASN A 124 2.85 19.13 -3.70
CA ASN A 124 3.16 19.21 -2.26
C ASN A 124 3.19 20.66 -1.76
N PRO A 125 2.05 21.38 -1.76
CA PRO A 125 2.00 22.81 -1.45
C PRO A 125 2.34 23.12 0.02
N TYR A 126 2.18 22.14 0.90
CA TYR A 126 2.44 22.27 2.35
C TYR A 126 3.80 21.71 2.77
N ASN A 127 4.65 21.32 1.81
CA ASN A 127 5.99 20.79 2.06
C ASN A 127 6.03 19.63 3.08
N PHE A 128 5.08 18.70 2.97
CA PHE A 128 5.09 17.49 3.78
C PHE A 128 6.28 16.59 3.43
N PRO A 129 6.80 15.81 4.40
CA PRO A 129 7.83 14.81 4.12
C PRO A 129 7.38 13.85 3.00
N LEU A 130 8.23 13.66 1.98
CA LEU A 130 7.88 12.93 0.76
C LEU A 130 7.37 11.52 1.04
N GLN A 131 7.97 10.80 1.99
CA GLN A 131 7.55 9.45 2.37
C GLN A 131 6.07 9.34 2.79
N ARG A 132 5.40 10.45 3.16
CA ARG A 132 3.96 10.41 3.45
C ARG A 132 3.11 10.11 2.21
N PHE A 133 3.61 10.45 1.03
CA PHE A 133 2.91 10.22 -0.25
C PHE A 133 3.02 8.77 -0.76
N THR A 134 3.78 7.89 -0.10
CA THR A 134 3.67 6.44 -0.31
C THR A 134 2.61 5.79 0.60
N GLY A 135 2.04 6.55 1.55
CA GLY A 135 1.08 6.05 2.54
C GLY A 135 -0.15 6.94 2.65
N VAL A 136 -0.26 7.70 3.75
CA VAL A 136 -1.44 8.51 4.10
C VAL A 136 -1.81 9.59 3.06
N LEU A 137 -0.84 10.15 2.34
CA LEU A 137 -1.09 11.09 1.24
C LEU A 137 -1.01 10.42 -0.15
N GLY A 138 -0.90 9.08 -0.18
CA GLY A 138 -0.79 8.28 -1.38
C GLY A 138 -1.98 7.34 -1.57
N MET A 139 -1.76 6.26 -2.32
CA MET A 139 -2.77 5.25 -2.60
C MET A 139 -3.37 4.65 -1.32
N PRO A 140 -2.61 4.27 -0.26
CA PRO A 140 -3.22 3.73 0.95
C PRO A 140 -4.18 4.69 1.66
N GLY A 141 -3.85 5.99 1.69
CA GLY A 141 -4.74 7.01 2.25
C GLY A 141 -5.99 7.24 1.42
N LEU A 142 -5.85 7.28 0.09
CA LEU A 142 -7.00 7.35 -0.81
C LEU A 142 -7.90 6.11 -0.67
N THR A 143 -7.31 4.93 -0.54
CA THR A 143 -8.04 3.67 -0.29
C THR A 143 -8.87 3.79 0.97
N ALA A 144 -8.27 4.19 2.10
CA ALA A 144 -8.99 4.36 3.37
C ALA A 144 -10.12 5.40 3.29
N TYR A 145 -9.90 6.50 2.57
CA TYR A 145 -10.90 7.55 2.41
C TYR A 145 -12.07 7.08 1.54
N ALA A 146 -11.80 6.62 0.32
CA ALA A 146 -12.83 6.23 -0.63
C ALA A 146 -13.63 5.02 -0.13
N SER A 147 -12.98 4.04 0.49
CA SER A 147 -13.68 2.88 1.03
C SER A 147 -14.61 3.25 2.18
N LEU A 148 -14.22 4.16 3.06
CA LEU A 148 -15.08 4.55 4.17
C LEU A 148 -16.23 5.46 3.72
N TYR A 149 -15.94 6.46 2.89
CA TYR A 149 -16.93 7.49 2.54
C TYR A 149 -17.78 7.16 1.31
N ASP A 150 -17.23 6.47 0.31
CA ASP A 150 -17.94 6.18 -0.93
C ASP A 150 -18.55 4.76 -0.94
N ILE A 151 -17.94 3.81 -0.22
CA ILE A 151 -18.41 2.41 -0.15
C ILE A 151 -19.09 2.11 1.19
N GLY A 152 -18.57 2.64 2.31
CA GLY A 152 -19.09 2.37 3.65
C GLY A 152 -20.42 3.05 3.98
N GLU A 153 -20.89 3.98 3.14
CA GLU A 153 -22.22 4.64 3.24
C GLU A 153 -22.59 5.14 4.65
N LEU A 154 -21.65 5.78 5.36
CA LEU A 154 -21.84 6.16 6.77
C LEU A 154 -23.14 6.91 7.08
N HIS A 155 -23.87 6.45 8.09
CA HIS A 155 -25.10 7.08 8.57
C HIS A 155 -24.79 8.11 9.67
N LYS A 156 -24.67 9.38 9.27
CA LYS A 156 -24.25 10.50 10.14
C LYS A 156 -25.09 10.76 11.40
N ASN A 157 -26.26 10.12 11.53
CA ASN A 157 -27.19 10.30 12.65
C ASN A 157 -27.36 9.05 13.51
N GLU A 158 -26.66 7.96 13.19
CA GLU A 158 -26.71 6.70 13.92
C GLU A 158 -25.38 6.43 14.61
N LYS A 159 -25.43 5.81 15.79
CA LYS A 159 -24.22 5.37 16.48
C LYS A 159 -23.77 4.04 15.90
N GLU A 160 -23.09 4.08 14.77
CA GLU A 160 -22.65 2.86 14.11
C GLU A 160 -21.35 2.31 14.72
N THR A 161 -21.22 0.98 14.66
CA THR A 161 -20.02 0.25 15.04
C THR A 161 -19.32 -0.31 13.82
N ILE A 162 -18.03 -0.02 13.71
CA ILE A 162 -17.14 -0.56 12.68
C ILE A 162 -16.09 -1.49 13.29
N PHE A 163 -15.90 -2.65 12.67
CA PHE A 163 -14.78 -3.54 12.94
C PHE A 163 -13.78 -3.47 11.80
N VAL A 164 -12.50 -3.22 12.11
CA VAL A 164 -11.41 -3.15 11.13
C VAL A 164 -10.43 -4.31 11.35
N SER A 165 -10.32 -5.20 10.37
CA SER A 165 -9.27 -6.25 10.40
C SER A 165 -7.92 -5.67 9.97
N ALA A 166 -6.81 -6.20 10.51
CA ALA A 166 -5.45 -5.67 10.31
C ALA A 166 -5.35 -4.15 10.57
N ALA A 167 -6.03 -3.69 11.62
CA ALA A 167 -6.28 -2.27 11.90
C ALA A 167 -5.01 -1.45 12.14
N SER A 168 -3.88 -2.06 12.51
CA SER A 168 -2.61 -1.34 12.69
C SER A 168 -1.86 -1.09 11.37
N GLY A 169 -2.40 -1.54 10.23
CA GLY A 169 -1.79 -1.37 8.91
C GLY A 169 -1.99 0.03 8.31
N ALA A 170 -1.36 0.30 7.17
CA ALA A 170 -1.41 1.62 6.52
C ALA A 170 -2.85 2.09 6.21
N VAL A 171 -3.70 1.18 5.70
CA VAL A 171 -5.11 1.48 5.41
C VAL A 171 -5.95 1.44 6.68
N GLY A 172 -5.91 0.32 7.42
CA GLY A 172 -6.77 0.10 8.60
C GLY A 172 -6.61 1.17 9.68
N SER A 173 -5.40 1.70 9.88
CA SER A 173 -5.17 2.74 10.89
C SER A 173 -5.78 4.08 10.51
N LEU A 174 -5.88 4.37 9.21
CA LEU A 174 -6.54 5.57 8.70
C LEU A 174 -8.05 5.40 8.71
N VAL A 175 -8.56 4.25 8.29
CA VAL A 175 -10.00 3.91 8.37
C VAL A 175 -10.50 4.10 9.80
N GLY A 176 -9.81 3.54 10.79
CA GLY A 176 -10.23 3.68 12.18
C GLY A 176 -10.24 5.13 12.67
N GLN A 177 -9.20 5.92 12.36
CA GLN A 177 -9.16 7.34 12.73
C GLN A 177 -10.25 8.16 12.03
N LEU A 178 -10.52 7.90 10.75
CA LEU A 178 -11.60 8.55 10.02
C LEU A 178 -12.95 8.17 10.60
N ALA A 179 -13.19 6.89 10.89
CA ALA A 179 -14.43 6.43 11.52
C ALA A 179 -14.63 7.03 12.93
N LYS A 180 -13.57 7.11 13.75
CA LYS A 180 -13.61 7.82 15.04
C LYS A 180 -13.99 9.29 14.86
N ARG A 181 -13.47 9.97 13.83
CA ARG A 181 -13.82 11.35 13.52
C ARG A 181 -15.29 11.53 13.14
N GLU A 182 -15.88 10.54 12.46
CA GLU A 182 -17.30 10.52 12.11
C GLU A 182 -18.20 10.08 13.28
N GLY A 183 -17.63 9.78 14.46
CA GLY A 183 -18.38 9.46 15.68
C GLY A 183 -18.71 7.98 15.85
N LEU A 184 -18.17 7.09 15.01
CA LEU A 184 -18.39 5.65 15.14
C LEU A 184 -17.67 5.07 16.37
N ARG A 185 -18.22 3.95 16.84
CA ARG A 185 -17.50 3.01 17.70
C ARG A 185 -16.58 2.16 16.82
N VAL A 186 -15.29 2.15 17.12
CA VAL A 186 -14.26 1.50 16.29
C VAL A 186 -13.58 0.39 17.09
N VAL A 187 -13.70 -0.84 16.60
CA VAL A 187 -13.00 -2.01 17.12
C VAL A 187 -11.97 -2.50 16.08
N GLY A 188 -10.77 -2.85 16.52
CA GLY A 188 -9.69 -3.28 15.62
C GLY A 188 -9.08 -4.62 15.98
N SER A 189 -8.58 -5.36 14.98
CA SER A 189 -7.72 -6.53 15.23
C SER A 189 -6.28 -6.30 14.74
N ALA A 190 -5.31 -6.80 15.49
CA ALA A 190 -3.90 -6.76 15.12
C ALA A 190 -3.15 -8.03 15.56
N GLY A 191 -1.94 -8.23 15.02
CA GLY A 191 -1.19 -9.47 15.20
C GLY A 191 -0.20 -9.50 16.37
N SER A 192 -0.23 -8.48 17.24
CA SER A 192 0.58 -8.40 18.46
C SER A 192 -0.04 -7.44 19.48
N ASP A 193 0.24 -7.64 20.76
CA ASP A 193 -0.28 -6.78 21.85
C ASP A 193 0.25 -5.34 21.74
N GLU A 194 1.48 -5.16 21.28
CA GLU A 194 2.05 -3.83 21.00
C GLU A 194 1.19 -3.06 19.98
N LYS A 195 0.75 -3.74 18.91
CA LYS A 195 -0.12 -3.13 17.90
C LYS A 195 -1.52 -2.87 18.43
N VAL A 196 -2.04 -3.72 19.32
CA VAL A 196 -3.31 -3.50 20.03
C VAL A 196 -3.23 -2.24 20.89
N ASN A 197 -2.18 -2.12 21.71
CA ASN A 197 -1.96 -0.93 22.54
C ASN A 197 -1.81 0.34 21.68
N TYR A 198 -1.10 0.25 20.55
CA TYR A 198 -1.00 1.37 19.61
C TYR A 198 -2.37 1.81 19.07
N LEU A 199 -3.26 0.88 18.73
CA LEU A 199 -4.60 1.20 18.23
C LEU A 199 -5.42 1.97 19.27
N ILE A 200 -5.41 1.53 20.52
CA ILE A 200 -6.20 2.13 21.59
C ILE A 200 -5.57 3.45 22.04
N GLU A 201 -4.30 3.42 22.46
CA GLU A 201 -3.65 4.53 23.15
C GLU A 201 -3.20 5.67 22.23
N LYS A 202 -2.93 5.36 20.95
CA LYS A 202 -2.43 6.37 19.98
C LYS A 202 -3.44 6.72 18.91
N LEU A 203 -4.21 5.75 18.44
CA LEU A 203 -5.17 5.97 17.35
C LEU A 203 -6.60 6.18 17.84
N GLY A 204 -6.87 5.97 19.13
CA GLY A 204 -8.17 6.25 19.74
C GLY A 204 -9.26 5.22 19.41
N PHE A 205 -8.88 3.99 19.07
CA PHE A 205 -9.84 2.89 18.93
C PHE A 205 -10.52 2.62 20.28
N ASP A 206 -11.82 2.33 20.27
CA ASP A 206 -12.58 2.05 21.50
C ASP A 206 -12.23 0.68 22.09
N ALA A 207 -11.85 -0.27 21.24
CA ALA A 207 -11.29 -1.55 21.64
C ALA A 207 -10.39 -2.11 20.52
N ALA A 208 -9.45 -2.96 20.90
CA ALA A 208 -8.72 -3.79 19.96
C ALA A 208 -8.30 -5.11 20.58
N PHE A 209 -8.04 -6.12 19.75
CA PHE A 209 -7.62 -7.44 20.20
C PHE A 209 -6.53 -8.05 19.34
N ASN A 210 -5.77 -8.97 19.95
CA ASN A 210 -4.72 -9.71 19.28
C ASN A 210 -5.31 -11.01 18.71
N TYR A 211 -5.53 -11.07 17.40
CA TYR A 211 -6.17 -12.22 16.74
C TYR A 211 -5.35 -13.52 16.82
N LYS A 212 -4.10 -13.46 17.30
CA LYS A 212 -3.27 -14.66 17.56
C LYS A 212 -3.48 -15.25 18.95
N LYS A 213 -4.18 -14.55 19.84
CA LYS A 213 -4.42 -14.93 21.24
C LYS A 213 -5.90 -15.12 21.56
N GLU A 214 -6.77 -14.43 20.83
CA GLU A 214 -8.22 -14.45 21.02
C GLU A 214 -8.87 -14.59 19.65
N SER A 215 -9.91 -15.43 19.55
CA SER A 215 -10.63 -15.58 18.28
C SER A 215 -11.44 -14.30 17.98
N PRO A 216 -11.60 -13.93 16.71
CA PRO A 216 -12.47 -12.81 16.34
C PRO A 216 -13.90 -12.98 16.84
N LYS A 217 -14.43 -14.20 16.90
CA LYS A 217 -15.78 -14.47 17.41
C LYS A 217 -15.92 -14.08 18.88
N GLU A 218 -14.99 -14.51 19.72
CA GLU A 218 -14.99 -14.18 21.15
C GLU A 218 -14.81 -12.66 21.37
N ALA A 219 -13.86 -12.06 20.67
CA ALA A 219 -13.59 -10.64 20.78
C ALA A 219 -14.78 -9.77 20.33
N LEU A 220 -15.42 -10.10 19.21
CA LEU A 220 -16.57 -9.34 18.72
C LEU A 220 -17.77 -9.48 19.64
N ALA A 221 -18.06 -10.68 20.17
CA ALA A 221 -19.12 -10.86 21.17
C ALA A 221 -18.87 -10.03 22.46
N LYS A 222 -17.60 -9.85 22.82
CA LYS A 222 -17.19 -9.04 23.98
C LYS A 222 -17.25 -7.54 23.73
N TYR A 223 -16.72 -7.06 22.60
CA TYR A 223 -16.55 -5.63 22.33
C TYR A 223 -17.68 -5.00 21.53
N ILE A 224 -18.51 -5.81 20.86
CA ILE A 224 -19.61 -5.40 19.99
C ILE A 224 -20.88 -6.24 20.31
N PRO A 225 -21.38 -6.19 21.56
CA PRO A 225 -22.53 -7.00 21.97
C PRO A 225 -23.85 -6.56 21.33
N GLU A 226 -23.91 -5.31 20.86
CA GLU A 226 -25.11 -4.67 20.28
C GLU A 226 -25.26 -4.91 18.78
N GLY A 227 -24.24 -5.47 18.12
CA GLY A 227 -24.23 -5.73 16.68
C GLY A 227 -23.18 -4.92 15.92
N LEU A 228 -22.79 -5.44 14.75
CA LEU A 228 -21.77 -4.86 13.88
C LEU A 228 -22.43 -4.26 12.64
N ASP A 229 -22.25 -2.95 12.43
CA ASP A 229 -22.84 -2.28 11.28
C ASP A 229 -21.96 -2.39 10.04
N ILE A 230 -20.65 -2.20 10.22
CA ILE A 230 -19.67 -2.14 9.13
C ILE A 230 -18.49 -3.08 9.42
N PHE A 231 -18.24 -4.02 8.52
CA PHE A 231 -17.00 -4.81 8.56
C PHE A 231 -16.00 -4.34 7.49
N TYR A 232 -14.89 -3.74 7.95
CA TYR A 232 -13.79 -3.37 7.06
C TYR A 232 -12.77 -4.51 6.95
N ASP A 233 -12.86 -5.27 5.86
CA ASP A 233 -12.03 -6.45 5.64
C ASP A 233 -10.73 -6.18 4.86
N ASN A 234 -9.59 -6.24 5.57
CA ASN A 234 -8.25 -6.23 4.98
C ASN A 234 -7.61 -7.63 4.87
N VAL A 235 -8.23 -8.68 5.40
CA VAL A 235 -7.59 -10.00 5.59
C VAL A 235 -8.25 -11.09 4.76
N GLY A 236 -9.58 -11.16 4.74
CA GLY A 236 -10.35 -12.24 4.13
C GLY A 236 -10.33 -13.56 4.91
N GLY A 237 -11.35 -14.39 4.70
CA GLY A 237 -11.45 -15.78 5.17
C GLY A 237 -11.61 -15.99 6.69
N GLY A 238 -11.62 -17.26 7.11
CA GLY A 238 -11.67 -17.69 8.51
C GLY A 238 -13.03 -17.47 9.20
N GLU A 239 -13.03 -17.44 10.54
CA GLU A 239 -14.24 -17.17 11.34
C GLU A 239 -14.76 -15.73 11.17
N ILE A 240 -13.92 -14.82 10.67
CA ILE A 240 -14.28 -13.42 10.42
C ILE A 240 -15.31 -13.32 9.30
N SER A 241 -15.21 -14.14 8.25
CA SER A 241 -16.15 -14.15 7.12
C SER A 241 -17.53 -14.72 7.44
N ASN A 242 -17.73 -15.28 8.63
CA ASN A 242 -19.02 -15.82 9.06
C ASN A 242 -19.86 -14.81 9.88
N PHE A 243 -19.32 -13.63 10.18
CA PHE A 243 -20.08 -12.57 10.83
C PHE A 243 -20.95 -11.83 9.82
N HIS A 244 -22.22 -11.67 10.16
CA HIS A 244 -23.17 -10.92 9.35
C HIS A 244 -23.12 -9.48 9.84
N SER A 245 -22.31 -8.65 9.18
CA SER A 245 -22.52 -7.21 9.27
C SER A 245 -23.78 -6.85 8.48
N THR A 246 -24.42 -5.74 8.86
CA THR A 246 -25.50 -5.21 8.02
C THR A 246 -24.96 -4.62 6.71
N ARG A 247 -23.65 -4.29 6.66
CA ARG A 247 -22.93 -3.75 5.50
C ARG A 247 -21.45 -4.17 5.45
#